data_AF-A0A8S3XGV7-F1
#
_entry.id   AF-A0A8S3XGV7-F1
#
_cell.length_a   1.000
_cell.length_b   1.000
_cell.length_c   1.000
_cell.angle_alpha   90.00
_cell.angle_beta   90.00
_cell.angle_gamma   90.00
#
_symmetry.space_group_name_H-M   'P 1'
#
loop_
_entity.id
_entity.type
_entity.pdbx_description
1 polymer ?
#
loop_
_entity_poly.entity_id
_entity_poly.type
_entity_poly.pdbx_seq_one_letter_code
_entity_poly.pdbx_strand_id
1 'polypeptide(L)'
;MAFAGTNISLYQPDITHKLTEYIDHLKQSIAARGKRIRRFTERSTRFNQNRLFQSDQKRLYKSLERPEVCGTGPVPNQANTVAFWRGLWSEPVNHSEGPWTEVVASQCARITPMDPVIHNAG
;
A
#
# COMPACT_ATOMS: atom_id res chain seq x y z
N MET A 1 -0.30 -44.48 30.02
CA MET A 1 -0.07 -43.07 30.40
C MET A 1 -0.90 -42.19 29.48
N ALA A 2 -1.69 -41.26 30.00
CA ALA A 2 -2.39 -40.24 29.22
C ALA A 2 -1.56 -38.95 29.27
N PHE A 3 -1.53 -38.17 28.18
CA PHE A 3 -0.87 -36.86 28.20
C PHE A 3 -1.67 -35.93 29.11
N ALA A 4 -1.02 -35.39 30.15
CA ALA A 4 -1.66 -34.60 31.20
C ALA A 4 -2.56 -33.49 30.61
N GLY A 5 -3.85 -33.52 30.95
CA GLY A 5 -4.84 -32.55 30.47
C GLY A 5 -5.52 -32.88 29.13
N THR A 6 -5.23 -34.03 28.52
CA THR A 6 -5.94 -34.51 27.32
C THR A 6 -6.56 -35.89 27.55
N ASN A 7 -7.77 -36.10 27.02
CA ASN A 7 -8.46 -37.41 27.08
C ASN A 7 -7.97 -38.35 25.95
N ILE A 8 -6.69 -38.27 25.60
CA ILE A 8 -6.07 -39.09 24.54
C ILE A 8 -5.26 -40.19 25.22
N SER A 9 -5.71 -41.44 25.08
CA SER A 9 -5.02 -42.61 25.62
C SER A 9 -4.21 -43.34 24.54
N LEU A 10 -3.06 -43.86 24.95
CA LEU A 10 -2.09 -44.49 24.05
C LEU A 10 -2.54 -45.85 23.49
N TYR A 11 -3.61 -46.43 24.03
CA TYR A 11 -4.09 -47.77 23.71
C TYR A 11 -5.30 -47.80 22.78
N GLN A 12 -5.79 -46.65 22.31
CA GLN A 12 -6.86 -46.63 21.30
C GLN A 12 -6.32 -46.82 19.87
N PRO A 13 -7.06 -47.54 19.00
CA PRO A 13 -6.65 -47.77 17.61
C PRO A 13 -6.62 -46.49 16.75
N ASP A 14 -7.29 -45.41 17.18
CA ASP A 14 -7.43 -44.13 16.47
C ASP A 14 -6.50 -43.02 17.01
N ILE A 15 -5.49 -43.39 17.80
CA ILE A 15 -4.62 -42.44 18.50
C ILE A 15 -3.94 -41.42 17.56
N THR A 16 -3.49 -41.84 16.39
CA THR A 16 -2.79 -40.98 15.42
C THR A 16 -3.70 -39.87 14.91
N HIS A 17 -4.97 -40.19 14.65
CA HIS A 17 -5.97 -39.21 14.24
C HIS A 17 -6.23 -38.20 15.37
N LYS A 18 -6.47 -38.68 16.59
CA LYS A 18 -6.71 -37.82 17.77
C LYS A 18 -5.53 -36.88 18.07
N LEU A 19 -4.30 -37.37 17.91
CA LEU A 19 -3.11 -36.53 18.06
C LEU A 19 -3.04 -35.46 16.98
N THR A 20 -3.36 -35.82 15.74
CA THR A 20 -3.36 -34.87 14.62
C THR A 20 -4.41 -33.77 14.84
N GLU A 21 -5.64 -34.14 15.20
CA GLU A 21 -6.70 -33.19 15.54
C GLU A 21 -6.31 -32.26 16.69
N TYR A 22 -5.68 -32.81 17.73
CA TYR A 22 -5.23 -32.02 18.86
C TYR A 22 -4.13 -31.03 18.47
N ILE A 23 -3.16 -31.45 17.66
CA ILE A 23 -2.12 -30.58 17.11
C ILE A 23 -2.75 -29.47 16.26
N ASP A 24 -3.72 -29.80 15.41
CA ASP A 24 -4.37 -28.81 14.57
C ASP A 24 -5.23 -27.84 15.37
N HIS A 25 -5.92 -28.30 16.41
CA HIS A 25 -6.60 -27.43 17.37
C HIS A 25 -5.62 -26.45 18.03
N LEU A 26 -4.45 -26.94 18.47
CA LEU A 26 -3.42 -26.07 19.05
C LEU A 26 -2.91 -25.03 18.03
N LYS A 27 -2.58 -25.44 16.80
CA LYS A 27 -2.17 -24.52 15.73
C LYS A 27 -3.23 -23.46 15.46
N GLN A 28 -4.49 -23.86 15.35
CA GLN A 28 -5.62 -22.94 15.14
C GLN A 28 -5.78 -21.97 16.31
N SER A 29 -5.65 -22.44 17.55
CA SER A 29 -5.76 -21.60 18.75
C SER A 29 -4.65 -20.54 18.81
N ILE A 30 -3.40 -20.93 18.50
CA ILE A 30 -2.25 -20.03 18.45
C ILE A 30 -2.45 -19.00 17.34
N ALA A 31 -2.84 -19.44 16.13
CA ALA A 31 -3.09 -18.56 15.00
C ALA A 31 -4.22 -17.55 15.30
N ALA A 32 -5.30 -17.99 15.94
CA ALA A 32 -6.41 -17.12 16.33
C ALA A 32 -5.97 -16.06 17.36
N ARG A 33 -5.19 -16.45 18.37
CA ARG A 33 -4.64 -15.53 19.37
C ARG A 33 -3.67 -14.53 18.74
N GLY A 34 -2.76 -14.99 17.87
CA GLY A 34 -1.85 -14.13 17.12
C GLY A 34 -2.60 -13.09 16.26
N LYS A 35 -3.66 -13.52 15.56
CA LYS A 35 -4.53 -12.60 14.80
C LYS A 35 -5.21 -11.56 15.70
N ARG A 36 -5.67 -11.94 16.90
CA ARG A 36 -6.27 -10.98 17.87
C ARG A 36 -5.25 -9.93 18.31
N ILE A 37 -4.04 -10.34 18.66
CA ILE A 37 -2.95 -9.43 19.05
C ILE A 37 -2.66 -8.46 17.91
N ARG A 38 -2.46 -8.98 16.69
CA ARG A 38 -2.22 -8.17 15.50
C ARG A 38 -3.34 -7.16 15.23
N ARG A 39 -4.61 -7.57 15.32
CA ARG A 39 -5.75 -6.65 15.14
C ARG A 39 -5.76 -5.54 16.19
N PHE A 40 -5.44 -5.87 17.43
CA PHE A 40 -5.36 -4.90 18.52
C PHE A 40 -4.24 -3.88 18.28
N THR A 41 -3.04 -4.35 17.92
CA THR A 41 -1.91 -3.46 17.63
C THR A 41 -2.21 -2.55 16.45
N GLU A 42 -2.70 -3.10 15.34
CA GLU A 42 -3.09 -2.32 14.16
C GLU A 42 -4.18 -1.28 14.48
N ARG A 43 -5.19 -1.64 15.28
CA ARG A 43 -6.23 -0.71 15.71
C ARG A 43 -5.64 0.42 16.54
N SER A 44 -4.77 0.11 17.49
CA SER A 44 -4.10 1.11 18.34
C SER A 44 -3.23 2.04 17.51
N THR A 45 -2.45 1.51 16.57
CA THR A 45 -1.64 2.29 15.63
C THR A 45 -2.50 3.24 14.81
N ARG A 46 -3.57 2.74 14.16
CA ARG A 46 -4.49 3.60 13.40
C ARG A 46 -5.13 4.68 14.24
N PHE A 47 -5.57 4.35 15.46
CA PHE A 47 -6.15 5.32 16.37
C PHE A 47 -5.17 6.45 16.69
N ASN A 48 -3.93 6.10 17.05
CA ASN A 48 -2.89 7.08 17.37
C ASN A 48 -2.52 7.93 16.14
N GLN A 49 -2.36 7.31 14.96
CA GLN A 49 -2.05 8.01 13.72
C GLN A 49 -3.17 8.97 13.31
N ASN A 50 -4.44 8.55 13.39
CA ASN A 50 -5.59 9.40 13.06
C ASN A 50 -5.71 10.58 14.02
N ARG A 51 -5.49 10.35 15.31
CA ARG A 51 -5.47 11.43 16.30
C ARG A 51 -4.34 12.42 16.02
N LEU A 52 -3.15 11.91 15.70
CA LEU A 52 -2.01 12.75 15.33
C LEU A 52 -2.26 13.51 14.03
N PHE A 53 -2.93 12.91 13.04
CA PHE A 53 -3.36 13.59 11.82
C PHE A 53 -4.28 14.78 12.12
N GLN A 54 -5.23 14.62 13.05
CA GLN A 54 -6.16 15.69 13.42
C GLN A 54 -5.48 16.81 14.21
N SER A 55 -4.54 16.48 15.10
CA SER A 55 -3.90 17.47 15.98
C SER A 55 -2.61 18.09 15.41
N ASP A 56 -1.77 17.31 14.74
CA ASP A 56 -0.44 17.70 14.25
C ASP A 56 0.00 16.83 13.06
N GLN A 57 -0.47 17.21 11.86
CA GLN A 57 -0.15 16.51 10.61
C GLN A 57 1.36 16.46 10.34
N LYS A 58 2.11 17.52 10.69
CA LYS A 58 3.55 17.58 10.44
C LYS A 58 4.27 16.49 11.22
N ARG A 59 3.90 16.26 12.48
CA ARG A 59 4.46 15.16 13.28
C ARG A 59 4.10 13.80 12.71
N LEU A 60 2.87 13.61 12.23
CA LEU A 60 2.51 12.34 11.57
C LEU A 60 3.41 12.08 10.37
N TYR A 61 3.53 13.02 9.43
CA TYR A 61 4.35 12.83 8.24
C TYR A 61 5.82 12.58 8.59
N LYS A 62 6.38 13.31 9.55
CA LYS A 62 7.74 13.04 10.06
C LYS A 62 7.90 11.64 10.67
N SER A 63 6.86 11.09 11.30
CA SER A 63 6.91 9.71 11.80
C SER A 63 6.75 8.65 10.71
N LEU A 64 6.16 9.03 9.57
CA LEU A 64 6.02 8.17 8.38
C LEU A 64 7.26 8.23 7.49
N GLU A 65 8.03 9.32 7.57
CA GLU A 65 9.35 9.41 6.96
C GLU A 65 10.21 8.23 7.43
N ARG A 66 10.73 7.49 6.47
CA ARG A 66 11.75 6.47 6.70
C ARG A 66 13.07 7.09 6.30
N PRO A 67 13.79 7.79 7.19
CA PRO A 67 15.06 8.42 6.85
C PRO A 67 16.10 7.42 6.34
N GLU A 68 15.92 6.13 6.65
CA GLU A 68 16.74 5.03 6.11
C GLU A 68 16.47 4.71 4.63
N VAL A 69 15.33 5.16 4.07
CA VAL A 69 14.91 4.97 2.68
C VAL A 69 15.01 6.28 1.87
N CYS A 70 14.89 7.44 2.53
CA CYS A 70 15.20 8.72 1.90
C CYS A 70 16.70 8.80 1.63
N GLY A 71 17.08 8.54 0.38
CA GLY A 71 18.47 8.52 -0.04
C GLY A 71 19.24 9.73 0.48
N THR A 72 20.33 9.47 1.19
CA THR A 72 21.36 10.44 1.61
C THR A 72 22.16 10.99 0.42
N GLY A 73 21.59 10.93 -0.78
CA GLY A 73 22.19 11.51 -1.97
C GLY A 73 22.27 13.03 -1.85
N PRO A 74 23.25 13.66 -2.51
CA PRO A 74 23.32 15.12 -2.56
C PRO A 74 22.03 15.67 -3.15
N VAL A 75 21.43 16.65 -2.47
CA VAL A 75 20.28 17.39 -3.00
C VAL A 75 20.72 18.01 -4.34
N PRO A 76 20.01 17.71 -5.46
CA PRO A 76 20.38 18.28 -6.75
C PRO A 76 20.26 19.79 -6.69
N ASN A 77 21.28 20.48 -7.21
CA ASN A 77 21.25 21.93 -7.28
C ASN A 77 20.15 22.41 -8.28
N GLN A 78 19.82 23.70 -8.23
CA GLN A 78 18.78 24.28 -9.08
C GLN A 78 19.04 24.04 -10.57
N ALA A 79 20.30 24.17 -11.02
CA ALA A 79 20.67 23.97 -12.42
C ALA A 79 20.40 22.54 -12.89
N ASN A 80 20.77 21.53 -12.08
CA ASN A 80 20.54 20.12 -12.37
C ASN A 80 19.05 19.78 -12.40
N THR A 81 18.28 20.33 -11.48
CA THR A 81 16.81 20.15 -11.43
C THR A 81 16.16 20.76 -12.67
N VAL A 82 16.54 21.99 -13.03
CA VAL A 82 16.01 22.66 -14.23
C VAL A 82 16.43 21.92 -15.50
N ALA A 83 17.68 21.47 -15.61
CA ALA A 83 18.16 20.72 -16.76
C ALA A 83 17.42 19.39 -16.93
N PHE A 84 17.17 18.66 -15.83
CA PHE A 84 16.40 17.42 -15.85
C PHE A 84 14.97 17.64 -16.36
N TRP A 85 14.21 18.56 -15.75
CA TRP A 85 12.83 18.82 -16.15
C TRP A 85 12.75 19.44 -17.55
N ARG A 86 13.72 20.29 -17.91
CA ARG A 86 13.83 20.84 -19.27
C ARG A 86 14.07 19.73 -20.27
N GLY A 87 14.98 18.80 -20.02
CA GLY A 87 15.22 17.65 -20.90
C GLY A 87 13.96 16.80 -21.09
N LEU A 88 13.21 16.57 -20.01
CA LEU A 88 11.97 15.79 -20.08
C LEU A 88 10.86 16.46 -20.92
N TRP A 89 10.76 17.79 -20.89
CA TRP A 89 9.66 18.52 -21.51
C TRP A 89 10.01 19.26 -22.81
N SER A 90 11.29 19.56 -23.02
CA SER A 90 11.74 20.39 -24.16
C SER A 90 12.24 19.55 -25.32
N GLU A 91 12.64 18.30 -25.08
CA GLU A 91 13.00 17.38 -26.15
C GLU A 91 11.73 16.64 -26.60
N PRO A 92 11.23 16.89 -27.83
CA PRO A 92 10.13 16.12 -28.36
C PRO A 92 10.61 14.69 -28.61
N VAL A 93 10.17 13.77 -27.75
CA VAL A 93 10.38 12.34 -27.94
C VAL A 93 9.22 11.81 -28.77
N ASN A 94 9.52 11.18 -29.90
CA ASN A 94 8.52 10.39 -30.62
C ASN A 94 8.25 9.11 -29.83
N HIS A 95 7.17 9.11 -29.07
CA HIS A 95 6.67 7.90 -28.45
C HIS A 95 6.05 7.01 -29.52
N SER A 96 6.30 5.69 -29.47
CA SER A 96 5.51 4.75 -30.25
C SER A 96 4.10 4.74 -29.68
N GLU A 97 3.19 5.48 -30.32
CA GLU A 97 1.78 5.54 -29.97
C GLU A 97 1.20 4.11 -30.03
N GLY A 98 0.53 3.68 -28.95
CA GLY A 98 -0.16 2.39 -28.94
C GLY A 98 -1.47 2.48 -29.75
N PRO A 99 -2.06 1.36 -30.21
CA PRO A 99 -3.29 1.35 -31.02
C PRO A 99 -4.49 2.06 -30.38
N TRP A 100 -4.47 2.24 -29.05
CA TRP A 100 -5.52 2.92 -28.30
C TRP A 100 -5.61 4.42 -28.59
N THR A 101 -4.53 5.03 -29.09
CA THR A 101 -4.43 6.47 -29.36
C THR A 101 -5.32 6.85 -30.56
N GLU A 102 -5.37 6.00 -31.58
CA GLU A 102 -6.28 6.12 -32.73
C GLU A 102 -7.76 6.02 -32.31
N VAL A 103 -8.07 5.16 -31.34
CA VAL A 103 -9.41 5.01 -30.79
C VAL A 103 -9.84 6.29 -30.07
N VAL A 104 -8.96 6.85 -29.25
CA VAL A 104 -9.22 8.11 -28.53
C VAL A 104 -9.34 9.28 -29.50
N ALA A 105 -8.45 9.38 -30.50
CA ALA A 105 -8.52 10.40 -31.54
C ALA A 105 -9.85 10.35 -32.31
N SER A 106 -10.31 9.14 -32.65
CA SER A 106 -11.61 8.92 -33.30
C SER A 106 -12.79 9.32 -32.43
N GLN A 107 -12.71 9.12 -31.11
CA GLN A 107 -13.75 9.57 -30.17
C GLN A 107 -13.75 11.10 -30.05
N CYS A 108 -12.57 11.72 -29.93
CA CYS A 108 -12.43 13.17 -29.82
C CYS A 108 -12.84 13.92 -31.10
N ALA A 109 -12.65 13.33 -32.28
CA ALA A 109 -13.10 13.91 -33.55
C ALA A 109 -14.63 14.10 -33.63
N ARG A 110 -15.39 13.40 -32.78
CA ARG A 110 -16.86 13.51 -32.70
C ARG A 110 -17.31 14.61 -31.74
N ILE A 111 -16.39 15.23 -31.00
CA ILE A 111 -16.67 16.28 -30.04
C ILE A 111 -16.59 17.63 -30.77
N THR A 112 -17.66 18.42 -30.68
CA THR A 112 -17.68 19.78 -31.22
C THR A 112 -16.63 20.63 -30.49
N PRO A 113 -15.77 21.37 -31.21
CA PRO A 113 -14.82 22.29 -30.57
C PRO A 113 -15.55 23.28 -29.68
N MET A 114 -14.96 23.61 -28.54
CA MET A 114 -15.51 24.63 -27.65
C MET A 114 -15.45 26.00 -28.33
N ASP A 115 -16.52 26.79 -28.16
CA ASP A 115 -16.55 28.16 -28.68
C ASP A 115 -15.39 28.99 -28.10
N PRO A 116 -14.83 29.92 -28.90
CA PRO A 116 -13.74 30.77 -28.45
C PRO A 116 -14.19 31.61 -27.25
N VAL A 117 -13.37 31.60 -26.19
CA VAL A 117 -13.60 32.43 -25.01
C VAL A 117 -13.40 33.90 -25.39
N ILE A 118 -14.50 34.64 -25.50
CA ILE A 118 -14.46 36.08 -25.77
C ILE A 118 -14.00 36.78 -24.49
N HIS A 119 -12.77 37.28 -24.49
CA HIS A 119 -12.31 38.20 -23.45
C HIS A 119 -12.84 39.60 -23.77
N ASN A 120 -13.83 40.07 -23.00
CA ASN A 120 -14.23 41.48 -23.03
C ASN A 120 -13.13 42.30 -22.36
N ALA A 121 -12.38 43.06 -23.15
CA ALA A 121 -11.49 44.09 -22.63
C ALA A 121 -12.35 45.22 -22.04
N GLY A 122 -12.31 45.36 -20.72
CA GLY A 122 -12.83 46.50 -19.97
C GLY A 122 -11.70 47.42 -19.54
#